data_AF-A0A4R8DFI9-F1
#
_entry.id   AF-A0A4R8DFI9-F1
#
_cell.length_a   1.000
_cell.length_b   1.000
_cell.length_c   1.000
_cell.angle_alpha   90.00
_cell.angle_beta   90.00
_cell.angle_gamma   90.00
#
_symmetry.space_group_name_H-M   'P 1'
#
loop_
_entity.id
_entity.type
_entity.pdbx_description
1 polymer ?
#
loop_
_entity_poly.entity_id
_entity_poly.type
_entity_poly.pdbx_seq_one_letter_code
_entity_poly.pdbx_strand_id
1 'polypeptide(L)' 'MNNQNPPLKKPSKAKAKGYGNDPFFVKKAEDSKAFLEKYGFPKELLLKK' A
#
# COMPACT_ATOMS: atom_id res chain seq x y z
N MET A 1 -24.86 -19.07 32.11
CA MET A 1 -24.84 -18.20 30.93
C MET A 1 -23.47 -17.53 30.88
N ASN A 2 -22.52 -18.05 30.08
CA ASN A 2 -21.16 -17.50 30.02
C ASN A 2 -20.86 -17.06 28.58
N ASN A 3 -21.24 -15.82 28.26
CA ASN A 3 -20.88 -15.17 27.01
C ASN A 3 -19.50 -14.52 27.18
N GLN A 4 -18.44 -15.25 26.87
CA GLN A 4 -17.09 -14.68 26.73
C GLN A 4 -16.77 -14.56 25.25
N ASN A 5 -17.03 -13.39 24.68
CA ASN A 5 -16.52 -13.03 23.35
C ASN A 5 -15.01 -12.79 23.46
N PRO A 6 -14.15 -13.40 22.62
CA PRO A 6 -12.72 -13.20 22.70
C PRO A 6 -12.34 -11.74 22.38
N PRO A 7 -11.31 -11.18 23.03
CA PRO A 7 -10.87 -9.81 22.77
C PRO A 7 -10.36 -9.68 21.33
N LEU A 8 -10.88 -8.68 20.61
CA LEU A 8 -10.47 -8.33 19.26
C LEU A 8 -8.95 -8.08 19.22
N LYS A 9 -8.22 -9.03 18.64
CA LYS A 9 -6.77 -8.97 18.43
C LYS A 9 -6.46 -7.78 17.52
N LYS A 10 -6.01 -6.67 18.09
CA LYS A 10 -5.53 -5.50 17.32
C LYS A 10 -4.42 -5.98 16.39
N PRO A 11 -4.47 -5.72 15.06
CA PRO A 11 -3.40 -6.12 14.17
C PRO A 11 -2.12 -5.44 14.65
N SER A 12 -1.14 -6.25 15.08
CA SER A 12 0.18 -5.74 15.40
C SER A 12 0.68 -5.01 14.16
N LYS A 13 0.96 -3.71 14.28
CA LYS A 13 1.63 -2.94 13.23
C LYS A 13 3.00 -3.58 13.01
N ALA A 14 3.05 -4.59 12.15
CA ALA A 14 4.29 -5.14 11.64
C ALA A 14 5.07 -3.92 11.14
N LYS A 15 6.27 -3.71 11.69
CA LYS A 15 7.16 -2.64 11.24
C LYS A 15 7.40 -2.90 9.76
N ALA A 16 6.65 -2.22 8.90
CA ALA A 16 6.89 -2.25 7.47
C ALA A 16 8.36 -1.86 7.30
N LYS A 17 9.18 -2.76 6.74
CA LYS A 17 10.55 -2.42 6.40
C LYS A 17 10.46 -1.17 5.53
N GLY A 18 11.10 -0.09 5.97
CA GLY A 18 11.08 1.18 5.25
C GLY A 18 11.90 1.03 3.98
N TYR A 19 11.27 0.61 2.88
CA TYR A 19 11.91 0.52 1.57
C TYR A 19 12.07 1.89 0.89
N GLY A 20 11.68 2.98 1.56
CA GLY A 20 11.74 4.33 1.01
C GLY A 20 13.15 4.80 0.63
N ASN A 21 14.20 4.18 1.17
CA ASN A 21 15.60 4.47 0.87
C ASN A 21 16.31 3.34 0.10
N ASP A 22 15.57 2.31 -0.31
CA ASP A 22 16.13 1.24 -1.16
C ASP A 22 16.35 1.80 -2.57
N PRO A 23 17.58 1.82 -3.12
CA PRO A 23 17.86 2.38 -4.44
C PRO A 23 16.99 1.78 -5.55
N PHE A 24 16.62 0.51 -5.44
CA PHE A 24 15.74 -0.14 -6.39
C PHE A 24 14.31 0.43 -6.31
N PHE A 25 13.82 0.68 -5.10
CA PHE A 25 12.48 1.22 -4.87
C PHE A 25 12.37 2.69 -5.28
N VAL A 26 13.39 3.51 -4.97
CA VAL A 26 13.44 4.93 -5.35
C VAL A 26 13.36 5.09 -6.86
N LYS A 27 14.16 4.33 -7.62
CA LYS A 27 14.14 4.38 -9.09
C LYS A 27 12.76 4.00 -9.66
N LYS A 28 12.14 2.96 -9.11
CA LYS A 28 10.79 2.54 -9.52
C LYS A 28 9.72 3.57 -9.20
N ALA A 29 9.85 4.29 -8.09
CA ALA A 29 8.95 5.37 -7.74
C ALA A 29 9.07 6.56 -8.72
N GLU A 30 10.30 6.94 -9.08
CA GLU A 30 10.55 7.98 -10.09
C GLU A 30 10.01 7.60 -11.46
N ASP A 31 10.31 6.39 -11.94
CA ASP A 31 9.80 5.86 -13.21
C ASP A 31 8.26 5.84 -13.23
N SER A 32 7.64 5.37 -12.13
CA SER A 32 6.19 5.32 -11.99
C SER A 32 5.56 6.71 -12.00
N LYS A 33 6.21 7.70 -11.37
CA LYS A 33 5.74 9.08 -11.36
C LYS A 33 5.78 9.68 -12.76
N ALA A 34 6.90 9.55 -13.46
CA ALA A 34 7.04 10.05 -14.84
C ALA A 34 6.03 9.40 -15.80
N PHE A 35 5.76 8.10 -15.64
CA PHE A 35 4.74 7.41 -16.42
C PHE A 35 3.34 7.97 -16.21
N LEU A 36 2.94 8.16 -14.94
CA LEU A 36 1.63 8.70 -14.58
C LEU A 36 1.47 10.17 -15.03
N GLU A 37 2.53 10.98 -14.99
CA GLU A 37 2.50 12.36 -15.48
C GLU A 37 2.34 12.41 -17.01
N LYS A 38 2.97 11.47 -17.73
CA LYS A 38 2.92 11.43 -19.20
C LYS A 38 1.61 10.85 -19.75
N TYR A 39 1.12 9.77 -19.14
CA TYR A 39 0.01 8.98 -19.68
C TYR A 39 -1.28 9.10 -18.85
N GLY A 40 -1.21 9.68 -17.65
CA GLY A 40 -2.30 9.67 -16.68
C GLY A 40 -2.42 8.34 -15.93
N PHE A 41 -3.36 8.28 -14.99
CA PHE A 41 -3.64 7.04 -14.25
C PHE A 41 -4.43 6.06 -15.13
N PRO A 42 -4.04 4.77 -15.19
CA PRO A 42 -4.73 3.78 -16.01
C PRO A 42 -6.20 3.66 -15.62
N LYS A 43 -7.10 3.84 -16.59
CA LYS A 43 -8.56 3.78 -16.36
C LYS A 43 -9.02 2.41 -15.88
N GLU A 44 -8.29 1.35 -16.24
CA GLU A 44 -8.56 -0.04 -15.85
C GLU A 44 -8.36 -0.28 -14.35
N LEU A 45 -7.50 0.53 -13.71
CA LEU A 45 -7.23 0.45 -12.27
C LEU A 45 -8.15 1.36 -11.45
N LEU A 46 -8.97 2.17 -12.10
CA LEU A 46 -10.02 2.92 -11.42
C LEU A 46 -11.09 1.91 -10.99
N LEU A 47 -11.28 1.76 -9.68
CA LEU A 47 -12.40 1.00 -9.13
C LEU A 47 -13.70 1.54 -9.74
N LYS A 48 -14.39 0.68 -10.50
CA LYS A 48 -15.74 0.96 -10.94
C LYS A 48 -16.62 1.06 -9.69
N LYS A 49 -17.29 2.20 -9.54
CA LYS A 49 -18.24 2.47 -8.45
C LYS A 49 -19.44 1.53 -8.52
#